data_AF-A0A9D6CF60-F1
#
_entry.id   AF-A0A9D6CF60-F1
#
_cell.length_a   1.000
_cell.length_b   1.000
_cell.length_c   1.000
_cell.angle_alpha   90.00
_cell.angle_beta   90.00
_cell.angle_gamma   90.00
#
_symmetry.space_group_name_H-M   'P 1'
#
loop_
_entity.id
_entity.type
_entity.pdbx_description
1 polymer ?
#
loop_
_entity_poly.entity_id
_entity_poly.type
_entity_poly.pdbx_seq_one_letter_code
_entity_poly.pdbx_strand_id
1 'polypeptide(L)'
;MKANVLLLTLVLSLGLAACGEKKEPESAATAETATPAAAMEASPTAAESHEAAADAGGTVDAQGLYAAKCASCHGATGQGVADNPKLAGLTSADIESRLRDYRDGKQRGPKTAIMASMAKSLTDEQITSLAGYLGE
;
A
#
# COMPACT_ATOMS: atom_id res chain seq x y z
N MET A 1 -58.53 21.20 -17.99
CA MET A 1 -57.75 22.36 -17.50
C MET A 1 -56.29 22.08 -17.80
N LYS A 2 -55.66 23.00 -18.53
CA LYS A 2 -54.33 23.05 -19.17
C LYS A 2 -53.40 21.80 -19.13
N ALA A 3 -53.22 21.22 -20.32
CA ALA A 3 -52.06 20.47 -20.75
C ALA A 3 -50.81 21.36 -20.79
N ASN A 4 -49.65 20.83 -20.40
CA ASN A 4 -48.36 21.45 -20.67
C ASN A 4 -47.56 20.57 -21.63
N VAL A 5 -47.51 21.06 -22.86
CA VAL A 5 -46.91 20.49 -24.05
C VAL A 5 -45.51 21.12 -24.23
N LEU A 6 -44.57 20.30 -24.70
CA LEU A 6 -43.32 20.66 -25.39
C LEU A 6 -42.24 21.43 -24.61
N LEU A 7 -41.05 20.82 -24.49
CA LEU A 7 -39.95 21.21 -25.38
C LEU A 7 -38.82 20.18 -25.39
N LEU A 8 -38.70 19.58 -26.58
CA LEU A 8 -37.69 18.69 -27.09
C LEU A 8 -36.50 19.56 -27.57
N THR A 9 -35.29 19.39 -27.04
CA THR A 9 -34.06 19.72 -27.79
C THR A 9 -32.92 18.79 -27.39
N LEU A 10 -32.85 17.71 -28.17
CA LEU A 10 -31.68 16.95 -28.56
C LEU A 10 -30.50 17.88 -28.93
N VAL A 11 -29.34 17.75 -28.29
CA VAL A 11 -28.05 18.10 -28.91
C VAL A 11 -27.01 17.04 -28.53
N LEU A 12 -26.89 16.08 -29.45
CA LEU A 12 -25.77 15.18 -29.62
C LEU A 12 -24.58 16.02 -30.14
N SER A 13 -23.43 16.00 -29.48
CA SER A 13 -22.19 16.58 -30.00
C SER A 13 -21.04 15.63 -29.81
N LEU A 14 -20.84 14.85 -30.88
CA LEU A 14 -19.66 14.07 -31.18
C LEU A 14 -18.51 15.03 -31.52
N GLY A 15 -17.38 14.93 -30.81
CA GLY A 15 -16.19 15.73 -31.06
C GLY A 15 -14.92 14.87 -31.00
N LEU A 16 -14.46 14.45 -32.18
CA LEU A 16 -13.20 13.76 -32.45
C LEU A 16 -12.19 14.81 -32.94
N ALA A 17 -11.00 14.93 -32.34
CA ALA A 17 -9.75 15.30 -33.05
C ALA A 17 -8.56 15.46 -32.09
N ALA A 18 -7.48 14.75 -32.43
CA ALA A 18 -6.15 14.90 -31.90
C ALA A 18 -5.38 16.02 -32.62
N CYS A 19 -4.62 16.80 -31.85
CA CYS A 19 -3.41 17.56 -32.19
C CYS A 19 -2.58 17.56 -30.88
N GLY A 20 -1.28 17.37 -30.80
CA GLY A 20 -0.22 17.56 -31.79
C GLY A 20 0.77 18.63 -31.30
N GLU A 21 1.34 18.50 -30.10
CA GLU A 21 2.39 19.41 -29.60
C GLU A 21 3.78 18.89 -29.98
N LYS A 22 4.40 19.55 -30.97
CA LYS A 22 5.85 19.66 -31.10
C LYS A 22 6.27 20.99 -30.46
N LYS A 23 7.33 20.96 -29.64
CA LYS A 23 8.55 21.79 -29.79
C LYS A 23 9.20 22.18 -28.45
N GLU A 24 10.21 21.42 -28.05
CA GLU A 24 11.44 21.88 -27.37
C GLU A 24 12.17 22.95 -28.24
N PRO A 25 13.02 23.88 -27.72
CA PRO A 25 14.33 23.49 -27.15
C PRO A 25 15.02 24.41 -26.11
N GLU A 26 16.03 23.78 -25.48
CA GLU A 26 17.37 24.26 -25.09
C GLU A 26 17.60 25.43 -24.12
N SER A 27 18.31 25.12 -23.03
CA SER A 27 19.56 25.82 -22.70
C SER A 27 20.55 24.90 -22.00
N ALA A 28 21.75 24.83 -22.58
CA ALA A 28 22.88 24.00 -22.19
C ALA A 28 23.93 24.79 -21.38
N ALA A 29 24.72 24.09 -20.56
CA ALA A 29 26.15 24.31 -20.26
C ALA A 29 26.50 23.55 -18.95
N THR A 30 27.62 22.84 -18.76
CA THR A 30 28.81 22.45 -19.54
C THR A 30 29.53 21.36 -18.74
N ALA A 31 30.27 20.48 -19.42
CA ALA A 31 30.99 19.33 -18.90
C ALA A 31 32.34 19.67 -18.24
N GLU A 32 32.83 18.81 -17.33
CA GLU A 32 34.21 18.28 -17.40
C GLU A 32 34.45 17.01 -16.55
N THR A 33 34.67 15.91 -17.26
CA THR A 33 35.67 14.82 -17.13
C THR A 33 36.26 14.44 -15.76
N ALA A 34 36.11 13.15 -15.39
CA ALA A 34 37.24 12.24 -15.03
C ALA A 34 36.77 10.78 -14.77
N THR A 35 37.37 9.85 -15.50
CA THR A 35 37.42 8.38 -15.30
C THR A 35 38.92 8.04 -15.27
N PRO A 36 39.45 7.11 -14.44
CA PRO A 36 39.27 5.65 -14.60
C PRO A 36 38.95 4.89 -13.30
N ALA A 37 38.08 3.88 -13.32
CA ALA A 37 38.32 2.47 -13.69
C ALA A 37 39.34 1.74 -12.81
N ALA A 38 38.85 0.96 -11.84
CA ALA A 38 39.48 -0.28 -11.36
C ALA A 38 38.46 -1.16 -10.61
N ALA A 39 38.17 -2.30 -11.24
CA ALA A 39 37.72 -3.60 -10.72
C ALA A 39 37.22 -3.74 -9.26
N MET A 40 36.02 -4.31 -9.10
CA MET A 40 35.84 -5.50 -8.26
C MET A 40 34.53 -6.23 -8.63
N GLU A 41 34.70 -7.38 -9.29
CA GLU A 41 34.00 -8.65 -9.12
C GLU A 41 32.47 -8.75 -9.27
N ALA A 42 32.10 -9.60 -10.23
CA ALA A 42 30.77 -10.15 -10.44
C ALA A 42 30.39 -11.17 -9.35
N SER A 43 29.15 -11.11 -8.85
CA SER A 43 28.31 -12.29 -8.60
C SER A 43 26.87 -11.92 -8.19
N PRO A 44 25.89 -12.83 -8.34
CA PRO A 44 24.62 -12.50 -8.97
C PRO A 44 23.38 -12.65 -8.08
N THR A 45 22.27 -12.16 -8.65
CA THR A 45 20.89 -12.69 -8.61
C THR A 45 20.04 -12.64 -7.33
N ALA A 46 18.74 -12.50 -7.58
CA ALA A 46 17.56 -12.71 -6.73
C ALA A 46 17.30 -11.66 -5.64
N ALA A 47 16.64 -10.56 -6.03
CA ALA A 47 15.68 -9.93 -5.13
C ALA A 47 14.46 -10.86 -5.07
N GLU A 48 14.44 -11.61 -3.99
CA GLU A 48 13.59 -12.77 -3.74
C GLU A 48 12.10 -12.43 -3.89
N SER A 49 11.43 -13.32 -4.61
CA SER A 49 10.00 -13.57 -4.54
C SER A 49 9.56 -13.48 -3.08
N HIS A 50 8.53 -12.67 -2.83
CA HIS A 50 7.90 -12.58 -1.52
C HIS A 50 7.13 -13.89 -1.26
N GLU A 51 7.86 -14.94 -0.92
CA GLU A 51 7.30 -16.21 -0.46
C GLU A 51 6.68 -15.92 0.92
N ALA A 52 5.36 -15.82 0.96
CA ALA A 52 4.62 -15.89 2.21
C ALA A 52 4.81 -17.30 2.76
N ALA A 53 5.85 -17.47 3.58
CA ALA A 53 6.09 -18.70 4.32
C ALA A 53 4.90 -18.93 5.27
N ALA A 54 3.99 -19.78 4.83
CA ALA A 54 3.05 -20.46 5.68
C ALA A 54 3.86 -21.47 6.50
N ASP A 55 4.35 -21.01 7.66
CA ASP A 55 4.95 -21.89 8.65
C ASP A 55 3.82 -22.62 9.38
N ALA A 56 3.63 -23.88 9.03
CA ALA A 56 2.79 -24.81 9.75
C ALA A 56 3.66 -25.51 10.81
N GLY A 57 3.80 -24.90 11.99
CA GLY A 57 4.27 -25.60 13.20
C GLY A 57 5.42 -24.95 13.99
N GLY A 58 5.91 -23.77 13.62
CA GLY A 58 6.89 -22.99 14.38
C GLY A 58 6.26 -21.75 15.04
N THR A 59 6.95 -21.22 16.04
CA THR A 59 6.51 -20.02 16.77
C THR A 59 6.56 -18.80 15.84
N VAL A 60 5.44 -18.12 15.64
CA VAL A 60 5.39 -16.88 14.86
C VAL A 60 6.25 -15.78 15.53
N ASP A 61 7.27 -15.30 14.83
CA ASP A 61 7.99 -14.08 15.19
C ASP A 61 7.11 -12.85 14.91
N ALA A 62 6.34 -12.43 15.92
CA ALA A 62 5.42 -11.30 15.81
C ALA A 62 6.14 -9.98 15.56
N GLN A 63 7.30 -9.76 16.20
CA GLN A 63 8.08 -8.54 16.07
C GLN A 63 8.68 -8.44 14.66
N GLY A 64 9.30 -9.51 14.16
CA GLY A 64 9.83 -9.57 12.80
C GLY A 64 8.73 -9.41 11.75
N LEU A 65 7.59 -10.07 11.95
CA LEU A 65 6.43 -9.92 11.06
C LEU A 65 5.89 -8.49 11.05
N TYR A 66 5.79 -7.85 12.23
CA TYR A 66 5.37 -6.45 12.34
C TYR A 66 6.36 -5.51 11.63
N ALA A 67 7.66 -5.70 11.85
CA ALA A 67 8.70 -4.91 11.20
C ALA A 67 8.62 -5.02 9.66
N ALA A 68 8.41 -6.24 9.14
CA ALA A 68 8.36 -6.51 7.71
C ALA A 68 7.08 -6.02 7.02
N LYS A 69 5.93 -6.10 7.69
CA LYS A 69 4.62 -5.84 7.05
C LYS A 69 3.96 -4.53 7.48
N CYS A 70 4.23 -4.04 8.68
CA CYS A 70 3.37 -3.03 9.32
C CYS A 70 4.12 -1.73 9.64
N ALA A 71 5.37 -1.83 10.07
CA ALA A 71 6.13 -0.72 10.64
C ALA A 71 6.37 0.44 9.66
N SER A 72 6.42 0.18 8.35
CA SER A 72 6.59 1.23 7.33
C SER A 72 5.45 2.23 7.31
N CYS A 73 4.23 1.80 7.64
CA CYS A 73 3.05 2.66 7.69
C CYS A 73 2.69 3.06 9.13
N HIS A 74 2.74 2.12 10.07
CA HIS A 74 2.28 2.35 11.45
C HIS A 74 3.39 2.79 12.40
N GLY A 75 4.63 2.90 11.91
CA GLY A 75 5.80 3.25 12.70
C GLY A 75 6.39 2.04 13.44
N ALA A 76 7.67 2.15 13.82
CA ALA A 76 8.45 1.05 14.42
C ALA A 76 7.82 0.44 15.68
N THR A 77 7.05 1.21 16.44
CA THR A 77 6.40 0.79 17.68
C THR A 77 4.87 0.99 17.64
N GLY A 78 4.30 1.13 16.44
CA GLY A 78 2.87 1.38 16.28
C GLY A 78 2.46 2.79 16.69
N GLN A 79 3.39 3.74 16.77
CA GLN A 79 3.13 5.12 17.17
C GLN A 79 2.33 5.93 16.13
N GLY A 80 2.19 5.44 14.91
CA GLY A 80 1.57 6.15 13.78
C GLY A 80 2.56 7.08 13.06
N VAL A 81 2.32 7.31 11.76
CA VAL A 81 3.15 8.18 10.91
C VAL A 81 2.25 8.93 9.93
N ALA A 82 2.32 10.26 9.92
CA ALA A 82 1.51 11.12 9.05
C ALA A 82 0.01 10.75 9.10
N ASP A 83 -0.57 10.33 7.97
CA ASP A 83 -1.98 9.93 7.86
C ASP A 83 -2.26 8.48 8.31
N ASN A 84 -1.23 7.70 8.67
CA ASN A 84 -1.41 6.35 9.15
C ASN A 84 -1.63 6.35 10.66
N PRO A 85 -2.72 5.73 11.14
CA PRO A 85 -3.13 5.82 12.53
C PRO A 85 -2.16 5.10 13.47
N LYS A 86 -2.09 5.61 14.69
CA LYS A 86 -1.45 4.96 15.83
C LYS A 86 -2.17 3.64 16.16
N LEU A 87 -1.40 2.58 16.39
CA LEU A 87 -1.85 1.28 16.88
C LEU A 87 -1.60 1.13 18.39
N ALA A 88 -0.55 1.78 18.92
CA ALA A 88 -0.23 1.73 20.33
C ALA A 88 -1.37 2.29 21.21
N GLY A 89 -1.77 1.51 22.20
CA GLY A 89 -2.91 1.80 23.08
C GLY A 89 -4.22 1.14 22.68
N LEU A 90 -4.25 0.39 21.57
CA LEU A 90 -5.32 -0.59 21.31
C LEU A 90 -5.04 -1.86 22.10
N THR A 91 -6.09 -2.53 22.59
CA THR A 91 -5.94 -3.83 23.24
C THR A 91 -5.62 -4.92 22.22
N SER A 92 -5.02 -6.03 22.65
CA SER A 92 -4.81 -7.18 21.76
C SER A 92 -6.11 -7.64 21.11
N ALA A 93 -7.21 -7.71 21.86
CA ALA A 93 -8.53 -8.08 21.34
C ALA A 93 -9.02 -7.13 20.24
N ASP A 94 -8.81 -5.83 20.38
CA ASP A 94 -9.19 -4.84 19.37
C ASP A 94 -8.38 -5.02 18.08
N ILE A 95 -7.07 -5.23 18.21
CA ILE A 95 -6.18 -5.43 17.07
C ILE A 95 -6.54 -6.72 16.34
N GLU A 96 -6.75 -7.81 17.08
CA GLU A 96 -7.15 -9.10 16.52
C GLU A 96 -8.47 -8.98 15.76
N SER A 97 -9.49 -8.39 16.38
CA SER A 97 -10.80 -8.16 15.76
C SER A 97 -10.68 -7.34 14.48
N ARG A 98 -9.90 -6.24 14.50
CA ARG A 98 -9.69 -5.39 13.33
C ARG A 98 -9.00 -6.15 12.19
N LEU A 99 -7.94 -6.90 12.48
CA LEU A 99 -7.22 -7.67 11.46
C LEU A 99 -8.12 -8.75 10.83
N ARG A 100 -8.91 -9.46 11.64
CA ARG A 100 -9.90 -10.43 11.15
C ARG A 100 -10.95 -9.75 10.26
N ASP A 101 -11.49 -8.63 10.72
CA ASP A 101 -12.47 -7.86 9.95
C ASP A 101 -11.92 -7.34 8.62
N TYR A 102 -10.67 -6.85 8.61
CA TYR A 102 -10.00 -6.47 7.37
C TYR A 102 -9.81 -7.65 6.43
N ARG A 103 -9.38 -8.81 6.95
CA ARG A 103 -9.21 -10.04 6.15
C ARG A 103 -10.53 -10.51 5.55
N ASP A 104 -11.63 -10.38 6.29
CA ASP A 104 -13.00 -10.67 5.86
C ASP A 104 -13.57 -9.59 4.91
N GLY A 105 -12.88 -8.47 4.71
CA GLY A 105 -13.33 -7.35 3.88
C GLY A 105 -14.39 -6.45 4.53
N LYS A 106 -14.59 -6.55 5.86
CA LYS A 106 -15.53 -5.70 6.59
C LYS A 106 -15.00 -4.27 6.71
N GLN A 107 -15.91 -3.32 6.61
CA GLN A 107 -15.59 -1.90 6.63
C GLN A 107 -15.34 -1.38 8.05
N ARG A 108 -14.15 -0.83 8.32
CA ARG A 108 -13.73 -0.28 9.63
C ARG A 108 -13.21 1.17 9.58
N GLY A 109 -13.15 1.78 8.40
CA GLY A 109 -12.63 3.13 8.18
C GLY A 109 -12.11 3.41 6.76
N PRO A 110 -11.72 4.65 6.45
CA PRO A 110 -11.38 5.07 5.09
C PRO A 110 -10.20 4.31 4.46
N LYS A 111 -9.31 3.74 5.28
CA LYS A 111 -8.14 2.96 4.84
C LYS A 111 -8.37 1.44 4.80
N THR A 112 -9.62 0.98 4.97
CA THR A 112 -9.96 -0.45 4.98
C THR A 112 -9.46 -1.20 3.75
N ALA A 113 -9.56 -0.63 2.54
CA ALA A 113 -9.14 -1.34 1.32
C ALA A 113 -7.63 -1.68 1.33
N ILE A 114 -6.81 -0.78 1.89
CA ILE A 114 -5.36 -0.99 2.05
C ILE A 114 -5.12 -2.08 3.09
N MET A 115 -5.74 -1.95 4.26
CA MET A 115 -5.56 -2.92 5.35
C MET A 115 -6.15 -4.30 5.05
N ALA A 116 -7.21 -4.38 4.25
CA ALA A 116 -7.78 -5.65 3.79
C ALA A 116 -6.80 -6.41 2.90
N SER A 117 -6.08 -5.71 2.02
CA SER A 117 -5.02 -6.29 1.20
C SER A 117 -3.87 -6.83 2.06
N MET A 118 -3.48 -6.08 3.10
CA MET A 118 -2.44 -6.50 4.04
C MET A 118 -2.87 -7.70 4.90
N ALA A 119 -4.11 -7.70 5.39
CA ALA A 119 -4.64 -8.73 6.26
C ALA A 119 -4.96 -10.03 5.51
N LYS A 120 -5.20 -9.97 4.19
CA LYS A 120 -5.49 -11.16 3.36
C LYS A 120 -4.40 -12.22 3.38
N SER A 121 -3.14 -11.84 3.51
CA SER A 121 -2.02 -12.80 3.55
C SER A 121 -1.73 -13.35 4.95
N LEU A 122 -2.44 -12.89 5.99
CA LEU A 122 -2.15 -13.29 7.37
C LEU A 122 -2.93 -14.56 7.76
N THR A 123 -2.22 -15.51 8.37
CA THR A 123 -2.83 -16.68 9.01
C THR A 123 -3.51 -16.28 10.33
N ASP A 124 -4.35 -17.16 10.88
CA ASP A 124 -4.96 -16.93 12.19
C ASP A 124 -3.92 -16.78 13.30
N GLU A 125 -2.90 -17.61 13.28
CA GLU A 125 -1.81 -17.57 14.25
C GLU A 125 -1.02 -16.26 14.15
N GLN A 126 -0.73 -15.80 12.93
CA GLN A 126 -0.07 -14.51 12.71
C GLN A 126 -0.89 -13.33 13.23
N ILE A 127 -2.21 -13.34 13.02
CA ILE A 127 -3.10 -12.31 13.55
C ILE A 127 -3.07 -12.30 15.08
N THR A 128 -3.19 -13.46 15.71
CA THR A 128 -3.14 -13.57 17.18
C THR A 128 -1.79 -13.11 17.73
N SER A 129 -0.68 -13.51 17.11
CA SER A 129 0.67 -13.13 17.55
C SER A 129 0.94 -11.63 17.38
N LEU A 130 0.51 -11.03 16.26
CA LEU A 130 0.59 -9.56 16.06
C LEU A 130 -0.27 -8.79 17.07
N ALA A 131 -1.47 -9.30 17.37
CA ALA A 131 -2.36 -8.71 18.35
C ALA A 131 -1.78 -8.77 19.77
N GLY A 132 -1.17 -9.89 20.16
CA GLY A 132 -0.42 -10.01 21.41
C GLY A 132 0.68 -8.96 21.48
N TYR A 133 1.59 -8.98 20.51
CA TYR A 133 2.75 -8.09 20.45
C TYR A 133 2.42 -6.58 20.52
N LEU A 134 1.33 -6.15 19.88
CA LEU A 134 0.96 -4.73 19.82
C LEU A 134 0.03 -4.26 20.93
N GLY A 135 -0.64 -5.20 21.60
CA GLY A 135 -1.72 -4.91 22.55
C GLY A 135 -1.30 -4.95 24.03
N GLU A 136 0.00 -5.04 24.28
CA GLU A 136 0.64 -4.94 25.60
C GLU A 136 0.78 -3.50 26.10
#